data_AF-A0A741YNH3-F1
#
_entry.id   AF-A0A741YNH3-F1
#
_cell.length_a   1.000
_cell.length_b   1.000
_cell.length_c   1.000
_cell.angle_alpha   90.00
_cell.angle_beta   90.00
_cell.angle_gamma   90.00
#
_symmetry.space_group_name_H-M   'P 1'
#
loop_
_entity.id
_entity.type
_entity.pdbx_description
1 polymer ?
#
loop_
_entity_poly.entity_id
_entity_poly.type
_entity_poly.pdbx_seq_one_letter_code
_entity_poly.pdbx_strand_id
1 'polypeptide(L)'
;MPAGIKPIFINNMMSIYGLSHPHDSKVFPDLPEHQDNPSQLRLQHDGLATDDKARLEPMCLAEYLISGPGGMDPDIEIDDDTYDECREV
;
A
#
# COMPACT_ATOMS: atom_id res chain seq x y z
N MET A 1 28.14 40.03 1.10
CA MET A 1 28.39 38.97 0.10
C MET A 1 28.72 37.68 0.85
N PRO A 2 28.39 36.46 0.34
CA PRO A 2 27.92 36.16 -1.02
C PRO A 2 26.40 36.34 -1.25
N ALA A 3 25.60 35.29 -1.05
CA ALA A 3 24.30 35.03 -1.70
C ALA A 3 23.09 35.11 -0.73
N GLY A 4 21.81 35.05 -1.15
CA GLY A 4 21.24 34.94 -2.51
C GLY A 4 20.21 33.80 -2.63
N ILE A 5 19.01 33.99 -2.05
CA ILE A 5 17.87 33.08 -2.23
C ILE A 5 17.37 33.23 -3.67
N LYS A 6 17.49 32.16 -4.48
CA LYS A 6 16.92 32.12 -5.83
C LYS A 6 15.44 31.69 -5.74
N PRO A 7 14.51 32.39 -6.41
CA PRO A 7 13.14 31.88 -6.56
C PRO A 7 13.17 30.66 -7.48
N ILE A 8 12.66 29.52 -7.01
CA ILE A 8 12.47 28.33 -7.85
C ILE A 8 11.16 28.49 -8.61
N PHE A 9 11.26 28.79 -9.91
CA PHE A 9 10.13 28.73 -10.82
C PHE A 9 9.83 27.26 -11.12
N ILE A 10 8.84 26.67 -10.43
CA ILE A 10 8.44 25.27 -10.66
C ILE A 10 7.52 25.24 -11.88
N ASN A 11 8.10 24.89 -13.04
CA ASN A 11 7.32 24.55 -14.22
C ASN A 11 6.58 23.22 -13.99
N ASN A 12 5.31 23.31 -13.63
CA ASN A 12 4.29 22.27 -13.83
C ASN A 12 4.59 20.86 -13.28
N MET A 13 5.15 20.74 -12.07
CA MET A 13 4.99 19.54 -11.24
C MET A 13 4.24 19.90 -9.96
N MET A 14 3.14 19.18 -9.68
CA MET A 14 2.36 19.38 -8.46
C MET A 14 3.23 19.07 -7.24
N SER A 15 3.44 20.09 -6.40
CA SER A 15 4.17 19.97 -5.14
C SER A 15 3.33 19.17 -4.14
N ILE A 16 3.57 17.86 -4.06
CA ILE A 16 2.90 16.96 -3.10
C ILE A 16 3.31 17.26 -1.64
N TYR A 17 4.37 18.07 -1.45
CA TYR A 17 4.84 18.59 -0.16
C TYR A 17 3.79 19.42 0.62
N GLY A 18 2.64 19.72 0.02
CA GLY A 18 1.50 20.40 0.68
C GLY A 18 0.37 19.47 1.15
N LEU A 19 0.46 18.14 0.96
CA LEU A 19 -0.60 17.20 1.39
C LEU A 19 -0.42 16.65 2.81
N SER A 20 0.58 17.13 3.56
CA SER A 20 0.73 16.87 5.00
C SER A 20 -0.37 17.55 5.81
N HIS A 21 -1.58 16.98 5.77
CA HIS A 21 -2.58 17.23 6.80
C HIS A 21 -1.99 16.76 8.13
N PRO A 22 -1.90 17.62 9.16
CA PRO A 22 -1.64 17.18 10.51
C PRO A 22 -2.93 16.56 11.05
N HIS A 23 -3.29 15.40 10.52
CA HIS A 23 -4.10 14.48 11.31
C HIS A 23 -3.27 14.07 12.52
N ASP A 24 -3.92 13.90 13.68
CA ASP A 24 -3.43 13.00 14.72
C ASP A 24 -3.40 11.58 14.13
N SER A 25 -2.39 11.30 13.29
CA SER A 25 -2.27 10.02 12.62
C SER A 25 -1.93 8.98 13.67
N LYS A 26 -2.88 8.07 13.91
CA LYS A 26 -2.64 6.83 14.64
C LYS A 26 -1.58 6.06 13.87
N VAL A 27 -0.31 6.25 14.23
CA VAL A 27 0.80 5.45 13.71
C VAL A 27 0.59 4.04 14.23
N PHE A 28 0.38 3.10 13.31
CA PHE A 28 0.21 1.69 13.66
C PHE A 28 1.54 1.07 14.09
N PRO A 29 1.52 -0.06 14.81
CA PRO A 29 2.73 -0.77 15.21
C PRO A 29 3.65 -1.06 14.02
N ASP A 30 4.95 -0.89 14.22
CA ASP A 30 5.97 -0.97 13.18
C ASP A 30 7.25 -1.61 13.74
N LEU A 31 8.16 -2.02 12.86
CA LEU A 31 9.41 -2.69 13.25
C LEU A 31 10.53 -1.66 13.51
N PRO A 32 11.50 -1.96 14.42
CA PRO A 32 12.70 -1.15 14.63
C PRO A 32 13.47 -0.88 13.33
N GLU A 33 13.57 -1.90 12.47
CA GLU A 33 14.28 -1.87 11.18
C GLU A 33 13.68 -0.87 10.17
N HIS A 34 12.46 -0.38 10.42
CA HIS A 34 11.77 0.58 9.55
C HIS A 34 11.82 2.03 10.08
N GLN A 35 12.28 2.27 11.32
CA GLN A 35 12.20 3.60 11.95
C GLN A 35 13.13 4.63 11.29
N ASP A 36 14.31 4.19 10.86
CA ASP A 36 15.27 5.04 10.16
C ASP A 36 14.96 5.05 8.65
N ASN A 37 14.13 6.01 8.23
CA ASN A 37 13.55 6.17 6.88
C ASN A 37 12.37 5.21 6.55
N PRO A 38 11.21 5.35 7.22
CA PRO A 38 10.03 4.54 6.96
C PRO A 38 9.39 4.84 5.61
N SER A 39 8.76 3.82 5.01
CA SER A 39 8.00 3.95 3.76
C SER A 39 6.83 4.93 3.92
N GLN A 40 6.95 6.10 3.31
CA GLN A 40 5.92 7.14 3.37
C GLN A 40 4.61 6.70 2.71
N LEU A 41 4.67 5.83 1.68
CA LEU A 41 3.48 5.26 1.05
C LEU A 41 2.70 4.34 1.99
N ARG A 42 3.40 3.57 2.85
CA ARG A 42 2.75 2.78 3.91
C ARG A 42 2.05 3.71 4.90
N LEU A 43 2.79 4.66 5.47
CA LEU A 43 2.24 5.59 6.48
C LEU A 43 1.06 6.43 5.94
N GLN A 44 1.03 6.74 4.64
CA GLN A 44 -0.10 7.40 4.00
C GLN A 44 -1.31 6.45 3.85
N HIS A 45 -1.09 5.19 3.49
CA HIS A 45 -2.16 4.18 3.40
C HIS A 45 -2.74 3.81 4.77
N ASP A 46 -1.91 3.77 5.81
CA ASP A 46 -2.30 3.56 7.21
C ASP A 46 -3.32 4.63 7.68
N GLY A 47 -3.25 5.85 7.14
CA GLY A 47 -4.23 6.91 7.36
C GLY A 47 -5.61 6.67 6.72
N LEU A 48 -5.73 5.68 5.83
CA LEU A 48 -6.97 5.27 5.17
C LEU A 48 -7.50 3.95 5.76
N ALA A 49 -6.64 2.93 5.83
CA ALA A 49 -6.97 1.58 6.30
C ALA A 49 -6.95 1.48 7.84
N THR A 50 -7.89 2.17 8.49
CA THR A 50 -7.87 2.39 9.96
C THR A 50 -8.61 1.36 10.80
N ASP A 51 -9.41 0.50 10.18
CA ASP A 51 -10.29 -0.48 10.85
C ASP A 51 -9.54 -1.78 11.17
N ASP A 52 -9.13 -1.92 12.43
CA ASP A 52 -8.39 -3.07 12.96
C ASP A 52 -9.30 -4.17 13.55
N LYS A 53 -10.60 -4.21 13.19
CA LYS A 53 -11.56 -5.19 13.72
C LYS A 53 -11.70 -6.42 12.80
N ALA A 54 -11.70 -7.60 13.42
CA ALA A 54 -12.05 -8.86 12.77
C ALA A 54 -13.56 -8.93 12.49
N ARG A 55 -14.00 -8.26 11.42
CA ARG A 55 -15.42 -8.18 10.98
C ARG A 55 -15.73 -9.01 9.72
N LEU A 56 -14.73 -9.67 9.15
CA LEU A 56 -14.88 -10.58 8.01
C LEU A 56 -14.62 -12.00 8.51
N GLU A 57 -15.36 -12.97 7.97
CA GLU A 57 -15.17 -14.38 8.31
C GLU A 57 -13.80 -14.87 7.78
N PRO A 58 -12.88 -15.36 8.65
CA PRO A 58 -11.53 -15.73 8.21
C PRO A 58 -11.51 -16.84 7.16
N MET A 59 -12.46 -17.78 7.25
CA MET A 59 -12.61 -18.89 6.29
C MET A 59 -13.20 -18.47 4.94
N CYS A 60 -13.56 -17.19 4.76
CA CYS A 60 -14.09 -16.64 3.50
C CYS A 60 -13.15 -15.63 2.82
N LEU A 61 -11.93 -15.43 3.35
CA LEU A 61 -10.99 -14.43 2.84
C LEU A 61 -10.50 -14.77 1.42
N ALA A 62 -10.35 -16.05 1.09
CA ALA A 62 -9.98 -16.50 -0.24
C ALA A 62 -11.07 -16.17 -1.27
N GLU A 63 -12.34 -16.40 -0.95
CA GLU A 63 -13.51 -16.08 -1.79
C GLU A 63 -13.70 -14.56 -1.98
N TYR A 64 -13.29 -13.73 -1.02
CA TYR A 64 -13.34 -12.28 -1.16
C TYR A 64 -12.20 -11.70 -2.02
N LEU A 65 -11.09 -12.41 -2.17
CA LEU A 65 -9.90 -11.96 -2.90
C LEU A 65 -9.77 -12.57 -4.29
N ILE A 66 -10.15 -13.85 -4.46
CA ILE A 66 -9.86 -14.66 -5.64
C ILE A 66 -11.17 -15.16 -6.26
N SER A 67 -11.40 -14.83 -7.54
CA SER A 67 -12.58 -15.27 -8.30
C SER A 67 -12.44 -16.67 -8.92
N GLY A 68 -11.23 -17.13 -9.17
CA GLY A 68 -10.92 -18.36 -9.90
C GLY A 68 -9.47 -18.38 -10.43
N PRO A 69 -9.05 -19.46 -11.10
CA PRO A 69 -7.73 -19.55 -11.74
C PRO A 69 -7.58 -18.50 -12.86
N GLY A 70 -6.34 -18.03 -13.06
CA GLY A 70 -6.00 -17.09 -14.13
C GLY A 70 -4.55 -16.64 -14.08
N GLY A 71 -3.83 -16.78 -15.20
CA GLY A 71 -2.44 -16.35 -15.35
C GLY A 71 -2.29 -14.87 -15.69
N MET A 72 -1.04 -14.42 -15.78
CA MET A 72 -0.70 -13.09 -16.33
C MET A 72 -0.86 -13.03 -17.86
N ASP A 73 -0.67 -14.17 -18.53
CA ASP A 73 -0.86 -14.34 -19.97
C ASP A 73 -2.24 -15.00 -20.19
N PRO A 74 -3.19 -14.35 -20.89
CA PRO A 74 -4.51 -14.93 -21.13
C PRO A 74 -4.51 -16.11 -22.11
N ASP A 75 -3.42 -16.34 -22.85
CA ASP A 75 -3.31 -17.48 -23.77
C ASP A 75 -2.81 -18.76 -23.05
N ILE A 76 -2.48 -18.66 -21.75
CA ILE A 76 -1.96 -19.77 -20.92
C ILE A 76 -2.92 -20.06 -19.76
N GLU A 77 -3.59 -21.22 -19.84
CA GLU A 77 -4.42 -21.73 -18.76
C GLU A 77 -3.57 -22.17 -17.55
N ILE A 78 -4.15 -22.05 -16.36
CA ILE A 78 -3.56 -22.55 -15.10
C ILE A 78 -4.06 -23.98 -14.87
N ASP A 79 -3.18 -24.83 -14.34
CA ASP A 79 -3.50 -26.20 -13.94
C ASP A 79 -4.39 -26.21 -12.69
N ASP A 80 -5.52 -26.93 -12.76
CA ASP A 80 -6.55 -26.94 -11.72
C ASP A 80 -6.02 -27.49 -10.38
N ASP A 81 -5.28 -28.61 -10.41
CA ASP A 81 -4.69 -29.23 -9.22
C ASP A 81 -3.69 -28.26 -8.55
N THR A 82 -2.82 -27.63 -9.35
CA THR A 82 -1.86 -26.62 -8.86
C THR A 82 -2.55 -25.37 -8.30
N TYR A 83 -3.68 -24.94 -8.88
CA TYR A 83 -4.45 -23.81 -8.36
C TYR A 83 -5.08 -24.12 -7.00
N ASP A 84 -5.68 -25.30 -6.84
CA ASP A 84 -6.27 -25.74 -5.57
C ASP A 84 -5.19 -25.91 -4.48
N GLU A 85 -4.03 -26.49 -4.81
CA GLU A 85 -2.86 -26.53 -3.90
C GLU A 85 -2.43 -25.12 -3.46
N CYS A 86 -2.39 -24.15 -4.38
CA CYS A 86 -2.04 -22.77 -4.07
C CYS A 86 -3.12 -22.03 -3.26
N ARG A 87 -4.39 -22.47 -3.36
CA ARG A 87 -5.54 -21.87 -2.67
C ARG A 87 -5.70 -22.38 -1.23
N GLU A 88 -5.10 -23.52 -0.88
CA GLU A 88 -5.15 -24.10 0.47
C GLU A 88 -4.13 -23.50 1.46
N VAL A 89 -3.04 -22.90 0.97
CA VAL A 89 -1.88 -22.42 1.77
C VAL A 89 -2.08 -21.03 2.39
#